data_AF-A0A4Q3HXK6-F1
#
_entry.id   AF-A0A4Q3HXK6-F1
#
_cell.length_a   1.000
_cell.length_b   1.000
_cell.length_c   1.000
_cell.angle_alpha   90.00
_cell.angle_beta   90.00
_cell.angle_gamma   90.00
#
_symmetry.space_group_name_H-M   'P 1'
#
loop_
_entity.id
_entity.type
_entity.pdbx_description
1 polymer ?
#
loop_
_entity_poly.entity_id
_entity_poly.type
_entity_poly.pdbx_seq_one_letter_code
_entity_poly.pdbx_strand_id
1 'polypeptide(L)'
;MMKPLSLSEEERGRLETIIGHVFSEKQWLDRALTHASVGLAKDANYERLEFLGDRVLGLCVAELLFTTFRSAPEGELSVRLNQLVSAESCAIVADEMELHRFIRTGADVKKITGKRMMNVRADVVE
;
A
#
# COMPACT_ATOMS: atom_id res chain seq x y z
N MET A 1 7.36 22.08 4.12
CA MET A 1 6.65 22.40 2.88
C MET A 1 5.52 21.38 2.73
N MET A 2 4.27 21.81 2.56
CA MET A 2 3.18 20.86 2.28
C MET A 2 3.41 20.26 0.88
N LYS A 3 3.35 18.93 0.75
CA LYS A 3 3.37 18.30 -0.58
C LYS A 3 2.09 18.71 -1.34
N PRO A 4 2.18 18.95 -2.66
CA PRO A 4 1.00 19.20 -3.48
C PRO A 4 -0.02 18.06 -3.34
N LEU A 5 -1.31 18.39 -3.50
CA LEU A 5 -2.43 17.45 -3.31
C LEU A 5 -2.49 16.33 -4.38
N SER A 6 -1.70 16.47 -5.45
CA SER A 6 -1.50 15.50 -6.53
C SER A 6 -0.01 15.29 -6.80
N LEU A 7 0.36 14.14 -7.36
CA LEU A 7 1.73 13.88 -7.79
C LEU A 7 2.04 14.78 -8.99
N SER A 8 3.26 15.33 -9.04
CA SER A 8 3.77 15.87 -10.29
C SER A 8 3.88 14.77 -11.35
N GLU A 9 3.88 15.16 -12.62
CA GLU A 9 4.02 14.22 -13.73
C GLU A 9 5.31 13.40 -13.64
N GLU A 10 6.41 14.03 -13.21
CA GLU A 10 7.71 13.36 -12.98
C GLU A 10 7.70 12.39 -11.79
N GLU A 11 7.06 12.76 -10.66
CA GLU A 11 6.90 11.82 -9.54
C GLU A 11 6.05 10.62 -9.93
N ARG A 12 4.98 10.87 -10.70
CA ARG A 12 4.10 9.83 -11.21
C ARG A 12 4.84 8.87 -12.15
N GLY A 13 5.55 9.37 -13.14
CA GLY A 13 6.30 8.54 -14.08
C GLY A 13 7.36 7.67 -13.38
N ARG A 14 8.04 8.24 -12.37
CA ARG A 14 8.97 7.47 -11.53
C ARG A 14 8.26 6.36 -10.76
N LEU A 15 7.13 6.66 -10.15
CA LEU A 15 6.38 5.69 -9.37
C LEU A 15 5.78 4.58 -10.25
N GLU A 16 5.23 4.91 -11.40
CA GLU A 16 4.74 3.93 -12.38
C GLU A 16 5.87 3.01 -12.87
N THR A 17 7.10 3.53 -12.97
CA THR A 17 8.29 2.72 -13.28
C THR A 17 8.65 1.79 -12.13
N ILE A 18 8.64 2.27 -10.88
CA ILE A 18 8.93 1.46 -9.68
C ILE A 18 7.91 0.32 -9.52
N ILE A 19 6.62 0.62 -9.71
CA ILE A 19 5.52 -0.36 -9.59
C ILE A 19 5.47 -1.28 -10.82
N GLY A 20 6.03 -0.85 -11.96
CA GLY A 20 5.94 -1.59 -13.22
C GLY A 20 4.53 -1.53 -13.84
N HIS A 21 3.72 -0.54 -13.48
CA HIS A 21 2.35 -0.37 -13.97
C HIS A 21 2.07 1.09 -14.33
N VAL A 22 1.59 1.31 -15.56
CA VAL A 22 1.12 2.62 -16.03
C VAL A 22 -0.39 2.68 -15.88
N PHE A 23 -0.88 3.57 -15.01
CA PHE A 23 -2.31 3.73 -14.78
C PHE A 23 -2.96 4.43 -15.98
N SER A 24 -4.12 3.94 -16.41
CA SER A 24 -4.97 4.66 -17.38
C SER A 24 -5.57 5.92 -16.74
N GLU A 25 -6.09 5.76 -15.54
CA GLU A 25 -6.69 6.82 -14.73
C GLU A 25 -5.76 7.21 -13.58
N LYS A 26 -4.95 8.25 -13.80
CA LYS A 26 -3.88 8.63 -12.88
C LYS A 26 -4.33 9.07 -11.48
N GLN A 27 -5.59 9.44 -11.34
CA GLN A 27 -6.22 9.80 -10.07
C GLN A 27 -6.21 8.64 -9.06
N TRP A 28 -6.21 7.39 -9.52
CA TRP A 28 -6.14 6.23 -8.63
C TRP A 28 -4.78 6.10 -7.95
N LEU A 29 -3.70 6.32 -8.70
CA LEU A 29 -2.35 6.32 -8.14
C LEU A 29 -2.14 7.48 -7.15
N ASP A 30 -2.70 8.65 -7.46
CA ASP A 30 -2.74 9.77 -6.51
C ASP A 30 -3.46 9.35 -5.21
N ARG A 31 -4.67 8.80 -5.34
CA ARG A 31 -5.49 8.44 -4.19
C ARG A 31 -4.84 7.36 -3.32
N ALA A 32 -4.23 6.35 -3.93
CA ALA A 32 -3.51 5.26 -3.25
C ALA A 32 -2.36 5.78 -2.37
N LEU A 33 -1.79 6.94 -2.66
CA LEU A 33 -0.72 7.54 -1.86
C LEU A 33 -1.18 8.67 -0.93
N THR A 34 -2.48 8.84 -0.75
CA THR A 34 -3.04 9.95 0.05
C THR A 34 -3.60 9.44 1.37
N HIS A 35 -2.90 9.77 2.45
CA HIS A 35 -3.35 9.46 3.81
C HIS A 35 -4.55 10.33 4.22
N ALA A 36 -5.46 9.77 5.03
CA ALA A 36 -6.69 10.44 5.48
C ALA A 36 -6.45 11.81 6.18
N SER A 37 -5.27 12.01 6.77
CA SER A 37 -4.88 13.27 7.43
C SER A 37 -4.80 14.48 6.51
N VAL A 38 -4.79 14.32 5.18
CA VAL A 38 -4.78 15.45 4.24
C VAL A 38 -6.08 16.28 4.33
N GLY A 39 -7.17 15.71 4.87
CA GLY A 39 -8.41 16.46 5.14
C GLY A 39 -9.22 16.80 3.89
N LEU A 40 -9.00 16.06 2.79
CA LEU A 40 -9.84 16.11 1.59
C LEU A 40 -11.20 15.43 1.84
N ALA A 41 -12.07 15.41 0.82
CA ALA A 41 -13.30 14.62 0.86
C ALA A 41 -13.01 13.17 1.30
N LYS A 42 -13.95 12.53 2.02
CA LYS A 42 -13.80 11.15 2.53
C LYS A 42 -13.42 10.14 1.44
N ASP A 43 -13.77 10.42 0.18
CA ASP A 43 -13.43 9.61 -0.98
C ASP A 43 -12.15 10.07 -1.72
N ALA A 44 -11.20 10.71 -1.04
CA ALA A 44 -9.95 11.16 -1.66
C ALA A 44 -8.68 10.57 -1.02
N ASN A 45 -8.84 9.59 -0.12
CA ASN A 45 -7.75 8.86 0.53
C ASN A 45 -7.71 7.39 0.08
N TYR A 46 -6.70 6.66 0.55
CA TYR A 46 -6.49 5.25 0.20
C TYR A 46 -7.36 4.27 1.00
N GLU A 47 -8.08 4.64 2.06
CA GLU A 47 -8.72 3.68 3.00
C GLU A 47 -9.67 2.69 2.30
N ARG A 48 -10.40 3.15 1.27
CA ARG A 48 -11.27 2.26 0.47
C ARG A 48 -10.50 1.38 -0.51
N LEU A 49 -9.34 1.85 -0.98
CA LEU A 49 -8.44 1.09 -1.83
C LEU A 49 -7.75 0.00 -1.01
N GLU A 50 -7.18 0.35 0.14
CA GLU A 50 -6.62 -0.56 1.15
C GLU A 50 -7.61 -1.70 1.48
N PHE A 51 -8.86 -1.36 1.80
CA PHE A 51 -9.90 -2.36 2.08
C PHE A 51 -10.08 -3.40 0.95
N LEU A 52 -9.99 -2.97 -0.31
CA LEU A 52 -10.07 -3.85 -1.47
C LEU A 52 -8.73 -4.58 -1.69
N GLY A 53 -7.64 -3.84 -1.56
CA GLY A 53 -6.25 -4.24 -1.73
C GLY A 53 -5.85 -5.42 -0.88
N ASP A 54 -6.14 -5.38 0.42
CA ASP A 54 -5.83 -6.49 1.34
C ASP A 54 -6.49 -7.81 0.88
N ARG A 55 -7.68 -7.74 0.29
CA ARG A 55 -8.44 -8.92 -0.13
C ARG A 55 -7.91 -9.44 -1.47
N VAL A 56 -7.50 -8.53 -2.35
CA VAL A 56 -6.81 -8.89 -3.60
C VAL A 56 -5.45 -9.52 -3.29
N LEU A 57 -4.65 -8.89 -2.43
CA LEU A 57 -3.36 -9.42 -1.98
C LEU A 57 -3.53 -10.79 -1.30
N GLY A 58 -4.49 -10.91 -0.38
CA GLY A 58 -4.83 -12.15 0.28
C GLY A 58 -5.17 -13.28 -0.71
N LEU A 59 -5.97 -12.99 -1.74
CA LEU A 59 -6.28 -13.97 -2.78
C LEU A 59 -5.05 -14.38 -3.59
N CYS A 60 -4.24 -13.42 -4.05
CA CYS A 60 -3.02 -13.69 -4.82
C CYS A 60 -2.03 -14.55 -4.02
N VAL A 61 -1.82 -14.25 -2.74
CA VAL A 61 -0.92 -15.01 -1.88
C VAL A 61 -1.51 -16.38 -1.54
N ALA A 62 -2.83 -16.49 -1.33
CA ALA A 62 -3.48 -17.79 -1.11
C ALA A 62 -3.33 -18.70 -2.33
N GLU A 63 -3.53 -18.18 -3.55
CA GLU A 63 -3.30 -18.93 -4.80
C GLU A 63 -1.84 -19.36 -4.94
N LEU A 64 -0.88 -18.45 -4.68
CA LEU A 64 0.55 -18.75 -4.68
C LEU A 64 0.89 -19.89 -3.72
N LEU A 65 0.39 -19.83 -2.48
CA LEU A 65 0.66 -20.84 -1.46
C LEU A 65 0.02 -22.18 -1.81
N PHE A 66 -1.24 -22.17 -2.26
CA PHE A 66 -1.96 -23.38 -2.67
C PHE A 66 -1.27 -24.11 -3.82
N THR A 67 -0.77 -23.36 -4.81
CA THR A 67 -0.09 -23.93 -5.98
C THR A 67 1.35 -24.38 -5.70
N THR A 68 2.06 -23.65 -4.82
CA THR A 68 3.45 -23.93 -4.44
C THR A 68 3.56 -25.09 -3.45
N PHE A 69 2.68 -25.13 -2.44
CA PHE A 69 2.72 -26.11 -1.35
C PHE A 69 1.55 -27.10 -1.43
N ARG A 70 1.44 -27.82 -2.55
CA ARG A 70 0.27 -28.67 -2.88
C ARG A 70 -0.09 -29.76 -1.88
N SER A 71 0.85 -30.17 -1.03
CA SER A 71 0.66 -31.21 -0.03
C SER A 71 0.58 -30.67 1.40
N ALA A 72 0.72 -29.35 1.59
CA ALA A 72 0.64 -28.75 2.90
C ALA A 72 -0.82 -28.75 3.41
N PRO A 73 -1.04 -29.01 4.70
CA PRO A 73 -2.37 -28.91 5.30
C PRO A 73 -2.82 -27.45 5.37
N GLU A 74 -4.14 -27.23 5.41
CA GLU A 74 -4.75 -25.89 5.48
C GLU A 74 -4.15 -25.03 6.60
N GLY A 75 -3.97 -25.58 7.80
CA GLY A 75 -3.40 -24.81 8.92
C GLY A 75 -1.98 -24.29 8.67
N GLU A 76 -1.15 -25.01 7.92
CA GLU A 76 0.17 -24.52 7.53
C GLU A 76 0.07 -23.39 6.50
N LEU A 77 -0.81 -23.55 5.50
CA LEU A 77 -1.06 -22.52 4.49
C LEU A 77 -1.57 -21.23 5.14
N SER A 78 -2.49 -21.34 6.11
CA SER A 78 -3.05 -20.21 6.85
C SER A 78 -1.99 -19.46 7.67
N VAL A 79 -1.05 -20.16 8.31
CA VAL A 79 0.07 -19.51 9.01
C VAL A 79 0.98 -18.75 8.03
N ARG A 80 1.33 -19.36 6.89
CA ARG A 80 2.16 -18.74 5.86
C ARG A 80 1.48 -17.52 5.24
N LEU A 81 0.18 -17.62 4.95
CA LEU A 81 -0.63 -16.54 4.40
C LEU A 81 -0.58 -15.33 5.34
N ASN A 82 -0.95 -15.53 6.61
CA ASN A 82 -0.98 -14.46 7.61
C ASN A 82 0.39 -13.78 7.79
N GLN A 83 1.49 -14.52 7.65
CA GLN A 83 2.83 -13.94 7.70
C GLN A 83 3.12 -13.08 6.47
N LEU A 84 2.80 -13.56 5.26
CA LEU A 84 3.12 -12.89 4.00
C LEU A 84 2.27 -11.66 3.73
N VAL A 85 1.01 -11.63 4.18
CA VAL A 85 0.10 -10.49 4.04
C VAL A 85 0.04 -9.62 5.30
N SER A 86 0.99 -9.78 6.21
CA SER A 86 1.04 -8.96 7.43
C SER A 86 1.43 -7.51 7.11
N ALA A 87 0.96 -6.58 7.94
CA ALA A 87 1.34 -5.17 7.86
C ALA A 87 2.88 -5.00 7.95
N GLU A 88 3.56 -5.85 8.71
CA GLU A 88 5.02 -5.87 8.77
C GLU A 88 5.65 -6.20 7.41
N SER A 89 5.12 -7.20 6.69
CA SER A 89 5.60 -7.58 5.36
C SER A 89 5.28 -6.51 4.32
N CYS A 90 4.06 -5.97 4.31
CA CYS A 90 3.68 -4.87 3.43
C CYS A 90 4.56 -3.62 3.67
N ALA A 91 4.85 -3.28 4.93
CA ALA A 91 5.73 -2.16 5.25
C ALA A 91 7.17 -2.37 4.75
N ILE A 92 7.69 -3.60 4.78
CA ILE A 92 9.00 -3.94 4.20
C ILE A 92 8.98 -3.71 2.68
N VAL A 93 7.95 -4.19 1.99
CA VAL A 93 7.79 -3.98 0.54
C VAL A 93 7.72 -2.49 0.19
N ALA A 94 6.96 -1.70 0.96
CA ALA A 94 6.90 -0.26 0.77
C ALA A 94 8.25 0.44 0.97
N ASP A 95 9.08 -0.04 1.90
CA ASP A 95 10.41 0.48 2.13
C ASP A 95 11.37 0.12 0.98
N GLU A 96 11.34 -1.13 0.51
CA GLU A 96 12.15 -1.61 -0.62
C GLU A 96 11.82 -0.86 -1.93
N MET A 97 10.55 -0.54 -2.14
CA MET A 97 10.06 0.25 -3.27
C MET A 97 10.18 1.77 -3.04
N GLU A 98 10.70 2.21 -1.89
CA GLU A 98 10.79 3.60 -1.48
C GLU A 98 9.46 4.38 -1.55
N LEU A 99 8.31 3.72 -1.38
CA LEU A 99 6.97 4.33 -1.53
C LEU A 99 6.73 5.46 -0.54
N HIS A 100 7.36 5.41 0.63
CA HIS A 100 7.33 6.43 1.68
C HIS A 100 7.65 7.84 1.14
N ARG A 101 8.45 7.94 0.05
CA ARG A 101 8.81 9.20 -0.59
C ARG A 101 7.64 9.85 -1.32
N PHE A 102 6.65 9.07 -1.73
CA PHE A 102 5.49 9.52 -2.50
C PHE A 102 4.23 9.71 -1.65
N ILE A 103 4.18 9.14 -0.44
CA ILE A 103 3.05 9.28 0.49
C ILE A 103 2.81 10.77 0.79
N ARG A 104 1.55 11.17 0.66
CA ARG A 104 1.05 12.51 0.96
C ARG A 104 0.26 12.49 2.24
N THR A 105 0.54 13.47 3.06
CA THR A 105 -0.01 13.55 4.40
C THR A 105 -0.28 14.98 4.82
N GLY A 106 -1.29 15.19 5.68
CA GLY A 106 -1.60 16.51 6.22
C GLY A 106 -0.61 17.01 7.26
N ALA A 107 -0.85 18.23 7.75
CA ALA A 107 0.04 18.94 8.68
C ALA A 107 0.30 18.21 10.00
N ASP A 108 -0.62 17.33 10.43
CA ASP A 108 -0.53 16.58 11.69
C ASP A 108 0.40 15.36 11.65
N VAL A 109 1.03 15.05 10.52
CA VAL A 109 1.86 13.84 10.38
C VAL A 109 3.15 13.83 11.16
N LYS A 110 3.60 14.98 11.65
CA LYS A 110 4.69 15.03 12.62
C LYS A 110 4.40 14.22 13.91
N LYS A 111 3.14 13.82 14.14
CA LYS A 111 2.70 12.97 15.26
C LYS A 111 2.62 11.48 14.92
N ILE A 112 2.76 11.08 13.64
CA ILE A 112 2.75 9.68 13.22
C ILE A 112 4.17 9.13 13.35
N THR A 113 4.38 8.26 14.33
CA THR A 113 5.68 7.62 14.58
C THR A 113 5.51 6.15 14.95
N GLY A 114 6.60 5.39 14.92
CA GLY A 114 6.63 3.98 15.32
C GLY A 114 5.62 3.14 14.53
N LYS A 115 4.82 2.34 15.26
CA LYS A 115 3.84 1.42 14.66
C LYS A 115 2.83 2.11 13.74
N ARG A 116 2.44 3.36 14.02
CA ARG A 116 1.51 4.07 13.13
C ARG A 116 2.14 4.40 11.77
N MET A 117 3.42 4.74 11.76
CA MET A 117 4.15 4.97 10.50
C MET A 117 4.36 3.66 9.73
N MET A 118 4.57 2.55 10.44
CA MET A 118 4.62 1.23 9.82
C MET A 118 3.30 0.92 9.10
N ASN A 119 2.16 1.11 9.77
CA ASN A 119 0.85 0.90 9.15
C ASN A 119 0.65 1.79 7.92
N VAL A 120 0.94 3.10 8.00
CA VAL A 120 0.82 3.99 6.82
C VAL A 120 1.64 3.51 5.62
N ARG A 121 2.80 2.87 5.85
CA ARG A 121 3.59 2.27 4.76
C ARG A 121 2.98 0.96 4.26
N ALA A 122 2.41 0.14 5.14
CA ALA A 122 1.70 -1.06 4.76
C ALA A 122 0.47 -0.73 3.91
N ASP A 123 -0.36 0.20 4.37
CA ASP A 123 -1.64 0.54 3.74
C ASP A 123 -1.47 1.03 2.29
N VAL A 124 -0.33 1.63 1.92
CA VAL A 124 -0.08 2.11 0.55
C VAL A 124 0.42 1.03 -0.41
N VAL A 125 0.69 -0.18 0.09
CA VAL A 125 0.98 -1.38 -0.72
C VAL A 125 -0.32 -2.08 -1.14
N GLU A 126 -1.36 -1.93 -0.34
CA GLU A 126 -2.68 -2.54 -0.53
C GLU A 126 -3.57 -1.66 -1.42
#